data_AF-B6YX27-F1
#
_entry.id   AF-B6YX27-F1
#
_cell.length_a   1.000
_cell.length_b   1.000
_cell.length_c   1.000
_cell.angle_alpha   90.00
_cell.angle_beta   90.00
_cell.angle_gamma   90.00
#
_symmetry.space_group_name_H-M   'P 1'
#
loop_
_entity.id
_entity.type
_entity.pdbx_description
1 polymer ?
#
loop_
_entity_poly.entity_id
_entity_poly.type
_entity_poly.pdbx_seq_one_letter_code
_entity_poly.pdbx_strand_id
1 'polypeptide(L)'
;MIETVHEGVDERISENTSPLEGAKATSPTGTFGPKPFEWFSYSPKYAVLDVISRISKRYNVTESPANIPLPPGSLSSFTGTANDTEFGLFVYPNSTAAREAMEYVVETLRENGFQQGGGGGAFWERGNESYTVFYTYERYFYVLFVARIAGGSAEERTARLSEFVWSVITVGPSPGKVLGLFLPLKVIEGNWSEGRGLGFSGYLEALEGTVEGTNVSAVFLVYRPREGRDVYLQLKKAFLDNGWVEREYVNTYTRNPAGHLMTSDYFEANGSGVYIELADVAGMERLTLLFGDESEIKETVRELRGWGDPTKGLSVEGNGLPRGTFRPVSERGVRPETVISMVLDDLRKDFNITTDFVDIPEVPAAAGYTGRTGDVEFMLLVYPNATAYLTALDELTEKLLAEGWERTDDGREPYARTFARDSDTLTAFVQYRYNHYLAIIVKKPKYSTSDFFWHVVSTGGASPGELLSFSKLRNDVKPWNWTAEQGLRFNGYIYKLEGNVSSGGARAVVLFYPHDLGREVYLQLKKAFLETGWAEGDYVKLPSHDERRHLVANDLFEKNGKAVYIEISTYRDMDVLILLYGDKLGVKTSARAMWK
;
A
#
# COMPACT_ATOMS: atom_id res chain seq x y z
N MET A 1 77.79 -22.18 -23.01
CA MET A 1 77.93 -20.97 -22.17
C MET A 1 77.49 -19.81 -23.06
N ILE A 2 76.20 -19.61 -23.26
CA ILE A 2 75.27 -18.80 -22.45
C ILE A 2 75.82 -17.41 -22.15
N GLU A 3 75.54 -16.48 -23.06
CA GLU A 3 75.35 -15.06 -22.78
C GLU A 3 73.84 -14.78 -22.90
N THR A 4 73.24 -14.27 -21.83
CA THR A 4 71.84 -13.81 -21.78
C THR A 4 71.83 -12.29 -21.80
N VAL A 5 71.24 -11.72 -22.85
CA VAL A 5 70.91 -10.30 -22.99
C VAL A 5 69.46 -10.11 -22.56
N HIS A 6 69.23 -9.16 -21.65
CA HIS A 6 67.90 -8.70 -21.25
C HIS A 6 67.40 -7.63 -22.23
N GLU A 7 66.32 -7.93 -22.96
CA GLU A 7 65.40 -6.96 -23.53
C GLU A 7 63.99 -7.31 -23.05
N GLY A 8 63.45 -6.48 -22.14
CA GLY A 8 62.06 -6.54 -21.69
C GLY A 8 61.26 -5.49 -22.43
N VAL A 9 60.36 -5.96 -23.28
CA VAL A 9 59.52 -5.24 -24.24
C VAL A 9 58.32 -4.58 -23.53
N ASP A 10 58.02 -3.35 -23.92
CA ASP A 10 56.76 -2.65 -23.69
C ASP A 10 55.56 -3.47 -24.23
N GLU A 11 54.84 -4.15 -23.35
CA GLU A 11 53.51 -4.68 -23.66
C GLU A 11 52.45 -3.60 -23.39
N ARG A 12 52.15 -2.81 -24.43
CA ARG A 12 50.89 -2.09 -24.55
C ARG A 12 49.75 -3.11 -24.53
N ILE A 13 49.05 -3.19 -23.41
CA ILE A 13 47.75 -3.86 -23.33
C ILE A 13 46.77 -3.06 -24.19
N SER A 14 46.52 -3.58 -25.39
CA SER A 14 45.44 -3.16 -26.27
C SER A 14 44.11 -3.42 -25.58
N GLU A 15 43.47 -2.37 -25.05
CA GLU A 15 42.04 -2.37 -24.69
C GLU A 15 41.20 -2.53 -25.95
N ASN A 16 41.03 -3.77 -26.40
CA ASN A 16 39.98 -4.15 -27.33
C ASN A 16 38.68 -4.33 -26.54
N THR A 17 38.03 -3.22 -26.18
CA THR A 17 36.60 -3.24 -25.86
C THR A 17 35.81 -3.20 -27.17
N SER A 18 35.83 -4.31 -27.90
CA SER A 18 34.73 -4.61 -28.81
C SER A 18 33.47 -4.79 -27.96
N PRO A 19 32.30 -4.25 -28.36
CA PRO A 19 31.06 -4.60 -27.70
C PRO A 19 30.94 -6.13 -27.77
N LEU A 20 30.71 -6.78 -26.63
CA LEU A 20 30.13 -8.12 -26.66
C LEU A 20 28.97 -8.07 -27.65
N GLU A 21 28.99 -8.90 -28.70
CA GLU A 21 27.79 -9.18 -29.49
C GLU A 21 26.69 -9.50 -28.48
N GLY A 22 25.80 -8.54 -28.26
CA GLY A 22 24.84 -8.59 -27.17
C GLY A 22 23.93 -9.78 -27.39
N ALA A 23 23.90 -10.71 -26.44
CA ALA A 23 22.86 -11.71 -26.40
C ALA A 23 21.52 -10.98 -26.57
N LYS A 24 20.76 -11.31 -27.62
CA LYS A 24 19.44 -10.74 -27.85
C LYS A 24 18.61 -11.02 -26.60
N ALA A 25 17.98 -9.98 -26.04
CA ALA A 25 17.13 -10.15 -24.88
C ALA A 25 16.03 -11.18 -25.19
N THR A 26 15.75 -12.07 -24.24
CA THR A 26 14.73 -13.12 -24.37
C THR A 26 13.50 -12.78 -23.54
N SER A 27 12.35 -13.36 -23.86
CA SER A 27 11.21 -13.28 -22.94
C SER A 27 11.52 -14.13 -21.70
N PRO A 28 11.27 -13.61 -20.48
CA PRO A 28 11.39 -14.43 -19.28
C PRO A 28 10.41 -15.60 -19.34
N THR A 29 10.75 -16.71 -18.68
CA THR A 29 9.90 -17.90 -18.60
C THR A 29 9.81 -18.38 -17.16
N GLY A 30 8.66 -18.95 -16.78
CA GLY A 30 8.40 -19.48 -15.44
C GLY A 30 7.04 -19.08 -14.88
N THR A 31 6.74 -19.57 -13.69
CA THR A 31 5.53 -19.22 -12.94
C THR A 31 5.86 -18.21 -11.84
N PHE A 32 5.21 -17.06 -11.87
CA PHE A 32 5.40 -15.97 -10.92
C PHE A 32 4.23 -15.95 -9.92
N GLY A 33 4.55 -16.00 -8.63
CA GLY A 33 3.54 -16.02 -7.57
C GLY A 33 4.10 -15.52 -6.24
N PRO A 34 3.23 -15.14 -5.29
CA PRO A 34 3.66 -14.69 -3.97
C PRO A 34 4.41 -15.81 -3.25
N LYS A 35 5.44 -15.46 -2.46
CA LYS A 35 6.09 -16.47 -1.61
C LYS A 35 5.15 -16.89 -0.49
N PRO A 36 5.17 -18.17 -0.07
CA PRO A 36 4.45 -18.59 1.14
C PRO A 36 5.06 -17.86 2.34
N PHE A 37 4.31 -16.94 2.95
CA PHE A 37 4.73 -16.24 4.16
C PHE A 37 4.06 -16.87 5.39
N GLU A 38 4.87 -17.25 6.38
CA GLU A 38 4.40 -17.91 7.61
C GLU A 38 3.73 -16.96 8.61
N TRP A 39 3.98 -15.66 8.55
CA TRP A 39 3.56 -14.70 9.58
C TRP A 39 2.30 -13.88 9.23
N PHE A 40 1.75 -14.04 8.02
CA PHE A 40 0.56 -13.33 7.56
C PHE A 40 -0.35 -14.24 6.72
N SER A 41 -0.97 -15.23 7.36
CA SER A 41 -2.01 -16.06 6.74
C SER A 41 -3.39 -15.59 7.17
N TYR A 42 -4.17 -15.01 6.25
CA TYR A 42 -5.61 -14.90 6.47
C TYR A 42 -6.18 -16.31 6.57
N SER A 43 -6.80 -16.67 7.71
CA SER A 43 -7.44 -17.99 7.82
C SER A 43 -8.71 -17.99 6.97
N PRO A 44 -8.90 -18.96 6.04
CA PRO A 44 -10.11 -19.05 5.23
C PRO A 44 -11.37 -19.24 6.09
N LYS A 45 -11.23 -19.74 7.33
CA LYS A 45 -12.32 -19.86 8.29
C LYS A 45 -12.99 -18.52 8.62
N TYR A 46 -12.23 -17.42 8.64
CA TYR A 46 -12.82 -16.10 8.95
C TYR A 46 -13.74 -15.59 7.83
N ALA A 47 -13.50 -15.97 6.56
CA ALA A 47 -14.42 -15.64 5.47
C ALA A 47 -15.78 -16.31 5.68
N VAL A 48 -15.79 -17.56 6.18
CA VAL A 48 -17.01 -18.29 6.56
C VAL A 48 -17.70 -17.64 7.76
N LEU A 49 -16.95 -17.39 8.84
CA LEU A 49 -17.50 -16.85 10.08
C LEU A 49 -18.14 -15.47 9.90
N ASP A 50 -17.55 -14.60 9.06
CA ASP A 50 -18.13 -13.28 8.78
C ASP A 50 -19.46 -13.39 8.03
N VAL A 51 -19.57 -14.30 7.06
CA VAL A 51 -20.84 -14.56 6.36
C VAL A 51 -21.89 -15.12 7.33
N ILE A 52 -21.53 -16.11 8.15
CA ILE A 52 -22.42 -16.68 9.18
C ILE A 52 -22.91 -15.59 10.14
N SER A 53 -22.00 -14.73 10.60
CA SER A 53 -22.35 -13.62 11.49
C SER A 53 -23.39 -12.70 10.87
N ARG A 54 -23.28 -12.39 9.56
CA ARG A 54 -24.28 -11.58 8.85
C ARG A 54 -25.62 -12.27 8.70
N ILE A 55 -25.64 -13.56 8.34
CA ILE A 55 -26.88 -14.35 8.25
C ILE A 55 -27.56 -14.43 9.63
N SER A 56 -26.77 -14.64 10.69
CA SER A 56 -27.26 -14.78 12.08
C SER A 56 -27.92 -13.53 12.64
N LYS A 57 -27.73 -12.35 12.01
CA LYS A 57 -28.44 -11.12 12.39
C LYS A 57 -29.93 -11.16 12.06
N ARG A 58 -30.35 -12.05 11.14
CA ARG A 58 -31.73 -12.12 10.62
C ARG A 58 -32.34 -13.52 10.74
N TYR A 59 -31.52 -14.55 10.75
CA TYR A 59 -31.96 -15.94 10.77
C TYR A 59 -31.34 -16.70 11.92
N ASN A 60 -32.03 -17.72 12.43
CA ASN A 60 -31.44 -18.63 13.39
C ASN A 60 -30.59 -19.66 12.62
N VAL A 61 -29.26 -19.54 12.72
CA VAL A 61 -28.31 -20.41 12.02
C VAL A 61 -27.94 -21.59 12.90
N THR A 62 -28.13 -22.79 12.37
CA THR A 62 -27.68 -24.04 13.01
C THR A 62 -26.72 -24.76 12.07
N GLU A 63 -25.55 -25.14 12.57
CA GLU A 63 -24.62 -25.99 11.82
C GLU A 63 -25.19 -27.41 11.74
N SER A 64 -25.34 -27.92 10.52
CA SER A 64 -25.89 -29.25 10.25
C SER A 64 -25.50 -29.70 8.84
N PRO A 65 -25.50 -31.02 8.57
CA PRO A 65 -25.47 -31.49 7.20
C PRO A 65 -26.63 -30.88 6.40
N ALA A 66 -26.33 -30.31 5.24
CA ALA A 66 -27.31 -29.72 4.34
C ALA A 66 -27.43 -30.57 3.07
N ASN A 67 -28.65 -30.77 2.56
CA ASN A 67 -28.85 -31.48 1.30
C ASN A 67 -28.61 -30.57 0.09
N ILE A 68 -27.35 -30.21 -0.11
CA ILE A 68 -26.87 -29.36 -1.22
C ILE A 68 -25.64 -29.99 -1.89
N PRO A 69 -25.37 -29.69 -3.17
CA PRO A 69 -24.12 -30.11 -3.79
C PRO A 69 -22.89 -29.60 -3.02
N LEU A 70 -21.89 -30.48 -2.86
CA LEU A 70 -20.65 -30.18 -2.15
C LEU A 70 -19.51 -30.02 -3.16
N PRO A 71 -19.11 -28.79 -3.51
CA PRO A 71 -18.06 -28.57 -4.48
C PRO A 71 -16.69 -29.01 -3.93
N PRO A 72 -15.82 -29.58 -4.77
CA PRO A 72 -14.48 -30.02 -4.36
C PRO A 72 -13.54 -28.83 -4.14
N GLY A 73 -12.37 -29.08 -3.55
CA GLY A 73 -11.24 -28.13 -3.52
C GLY A 73 -11.39 -26.93 -2.58
N SER A 74 -12.40 -26.91 -1.71
CA SER A 74 -12.61 -25.85 -0.73
C SER A 74 -11.52 -25.84 0.35
N LEU A 75 -11.01 -24.65 0.68
CA LEU A 75 -10.04 -24.42 1.77
C LEU A 75 -10.69 -24.43 3.15
N SER A 76 -11.98 -24.10 3.23
CA SER A 76 -12.80 -24.11 4.44
C SER A 76 -14.26 -24.17 4.04
N SER A 77 -15.05 -24.96 4.75
CA SER A 77 -16.48 -25.09 4.46
C SER A 77 -17.34 -24.96 5.71
N PHE A 78 -18.60 -24.60 5.48
CA PHE A 78 -19.67 -24.68 6.46
C PHE A 78 -20.94 -25.09 5.75
N THR A 79 -21.73 -25.95 6.38
CA THR A 79 -23.09 -26.26 5.94
C THR A 79 -24.03 -26.11 7.12
N GLY A 80 -25.25 -25.69 6.85
CA GLY A 80 -26.25 -25.58 7.90
C GLY A 80 -27.61 -25.17 7.39
N THR A 81 -28.46 -24.83 8.34
CA THR A 81 -29.82 -24.38 8.07
C THR A 81 -30.03 -23.01 8.72
N ALA A 82 -30.65 -22.10 7.98
CA ALA A 82 -31.14 -20.81 8.43
C ALA A 82 -32.66 -20.81 8.28
N ASN A 83 -33.39 -21.02 9.38
CA ASN A 83 -34.83 -21.31 9.38
C ASN A 83 -35.18 -22.52 8.49
N ASP A 84 -35.78 -22.32 7.30
CA ASP A 84 -36.09 -23.40 6.34
C ASP A 84 -35.17 -23.40 5.10
N THR A 85 -34.09 -22.61 5.12
CA THR A 85 -33.13 -22.52 4.02
C THR A 85 -31.89 -23.32 4.38
N GLU A 86 -31.62 -24.37 3.62
CA GLU A 86 -30.36 -25.12 3.70
C GLU A 86 -29.30 -24.39 2.89
N PHE A 87 -28.10 -24.22 3.43
CA PHE A 87 -27.04 -23.51 2.74
C PHE A 87 -25.64 -24.02 3.07
N GLY A 88 -24.73 -23.72 2.17
CA GLY A 88 -23.31 -24.03 2.25
C GLY A 88 -22.45 -22.85 1.85
N LEU A 89 -21.32 -22.72 2.54
CA LEU A 89 -20.27 -21.74 2.30
C LEU A 89 -18.98 -22.50 2.01
N PHE A 90 -18.36 -22.26 0.86
CA PHE A 90 -17.14 -22.96 0.44
C PHE A 90 -16.08 -21.94 0.00
N VAL A 91 -14.92 -21.95 0.64
CA VAL A 91 -13.90 -20.92 0.46
C VAL A 91 -12.84 -21.35 -0.56
N TYR A 92 -12.56 -20.46 -1.51
CA TYR A 92 -11.60 -20.65 -2.60
C TYR A 92 -10.54 -19.54 -2.61
N PRO A 93 -9.32 -19.85 -3.06
CA PRO A 93 -8.22 -18.89 -3.06
C PRO A 93 -8.41 -17.75 -4.07
N ASN A 94 -9.13 -17.98 -5.17
CA ASN A 94 -9.28 -17.04 -6.29
C ASN A 94 -10.55 -17.27 -7.12
N SER A 95 -10.83 -16.36 -8.06
CA SER A 95 -11.99 -16.40 -8.93
C SER A 95 -12.04 -17.62 -9.82
N THR A 96 -10.90 -18.06 -10.38
CA THR A 96 -10.81 -19.25 -11.23
C THR A 96 -11.29 -20.50 -10.49
N ALA A 97 -10.75 -20.77 -9.31
CA ALA A 97 -11.14 -21.92 -8.50
C ALA A 97 -12.60 -21.82 -8.02
N ALA A 98 -13.07 -20.62 -7.68
CA ALA A 98 -14.48 -20.41 -7.31
C ALA A 98 -15.44 -20.63 -8.49
N ARG A 99 -15.03 -20.23 -9.69
CA ARG A 99 -15.80 -20.45 -10.93
C ARG A 99 -15.87 -21.92 -11.29
N GLU A 100 -14.75 -22.65 -11.25
CA GLU A 100 -14.73 -24.10 -11.49
C GLU A 100 -15.62 -24.85 -10.49
N ALA A 101 -15.57 -24.47 -9.22
CA ALA A 101 -16.45 -25.01 -8.18
C ALA A 101 -17.93 -24.68 -8.43
N MET A 102 -18.23 -23.46 -8.88
CA MET A 102 -19.59 -23.05 -9.26
C MET A 102 -20.10 -23.85 -10.46
N GLU A 103 -19.27 -24.03 -11.49
CA GLU A 103 -19.57 -24.84 -12.68
C GLU A 103 -19.87 -26.28 -12.29
N TYR A 104 -19.07 -26.88 -11.39
CA TYR A 104 -19.34 -28.21 -10.84
C TYR A 104 -20.73 -28.32 -10.19
N VAL A 105 -21.11 -27.34 -9.35
CA VAL A 105 -22.43 -27.32 -8.71
C VAL A 105 -23.53 -27.17 -9.76
N VAL A 106 -23.34 -26.26 -10.72
CA VAL A 106 -24.30 -26.02 -11.81
C VAL A 106 -24.51 -27.26 -12.66
N GLU A 107 -23.45 -27.96 -13.06
CA GLU A 107 -23.56 -29.21 -13.81
C GLU A 107 -24.24 -30.31 -12.99
N THR A 108 -23.92 -30.41 -11.69
CA THR A 108 -24.62 -31.33 -10.79
C THR A 108 -26.12 -31.04 -10.75
N LEU A 109 -26.54 -29.78 -10.71
CA LEU A 109 -27.95 -29.40 -10.73
C LEU A 109 -28.60 -29.73 -12.09
N ARG A 110 -27.91 -29.48 -13.21
CA ARG A 110 -28.39 -29.81 -14.57
C ARG A 110 -28.58 -31.31 -14.77
N GLU A 111 -27.60 -32.12 -14.36
CA GLU A 111 -27.67 -33.59 -14.40
C GLU A 111 -28.86 -34.12 -13.58
N ASN A 112 -29.19 -33.42 -12.48
CA ASN A 112 -30.36 -33.69 -11.66
C ASN A 112 -31.64 -33.01 -12.17
N GLY A 113 -31.69 -32.54 -13.41
CA GLY A 113 -32.90 -32.06 -14.08
C GLY A 113 -33.42 -30.70 -13.60
N PHE A 114 -32.60 -29.90 -12.93
CA PHE A 114 -32.93 -28.50 -12.61
C PHE A 114 -32.76 -27.61 -13.84
N GLN A 115 -33.67 -26.65 -14.02
CA GLN A 115 -33.63 -25.69 -15.13
C GLN A 115 -33.40 -24.27 -14.60
N GLN A 116 -32.75 -23.44 -15.41
CA GLN A 116 -32.46 -22.06 -15.03
C GLN A 116 -33.76 -21.23 -15.03
N GLY A 117 -34.07 -20.58 -13.91
CA GLY A 117 -35.28 -19.77 -13.75
C GLY A 117 -35.24 -18.46 -14.55
N GLY A 118 -36.41 -17.91 -14.89
CA GLY A 118 -36.57 -16.75 -15.78
C GLY A 118 -36.17 -15.37 -15.23
N GLY A 119 -35.61 -15.28 -14.02
CA GLY A 119 -35.42 -14.01 -13.27
C GLY A 119 -34.00 -13.45 -13.19
N GLY A 120 -33.06 -13.96 -14.00
CA GLY A 120 -31.63 -13.66 -13.88
C GLY A 120 -30.89 -14.92 -13.45
N GLY A 121 -29.85 -15.29 -14.19
CA GLY A 121 -29.31 -16.65 -14.31
C GLY A 121 -28.72 -17.35 -13.07
N ALA A 122 -29.03 -16.93 -11.84
CA ALA A 122 -28.52 -17.51 -10.60
C ALA A 122 -29.47 -18.53 -9.93
N PHE A 123 -30.72 -18.68 -10.40
CA PHE A 123 -31.70 -19.61 -9.81
C PHE A 123 -31.89 -20.87 -10.65
N TRP A 124 -31.98 -22.01 -9.97
CA TRP A 124 -32.16 -23.34 -10.56
C TRP A 124 -33.38 -24.02 -9.95
N GLU A 125 -34.34 -24.42 -10.77
CA GLU A 125 -35.66 -24.88 -10.30
C GLU A 125 -36.01 -26.27 -10.80
N ARG A 126 -36.61 -27.07 -9.91
CA ARG A 126 -37.21 -28.37 -10.23
C ARG A 126 -38.34 -28.69 -9.25
N GLY A 127 -39.56 -28.81 -9.75
CA GLY A 127 -40.71 -29.18 -8.92
C GLY A 127 -40.96 -28.19 -7.79
N ASN A 128 -40.86 -28.65 -6.54
CA ASN A 128 -41.04 -27.85 -5.33
C ASN A 128 -39.72 -27.33 -4.74
N GLU A 129 -38.61 -27.40 -5.46
CA GLU A 129 -37.29 -26.99 -4.99
C GLU A 129 -36.69 -25.90 -5.88
N SER A 130 -36.02 -24.94 -5.25
CA SER A 130 -35.22 -23.93 -5.93
C SER A 130 -33.85 -23.82 -5.24
N TYR A 131 -32.80 -23.69 -6.05
CA TYR A 131 -31.42 -23.44 -5.62
C TYR A 131 -30.94 -22.08 -6.09
N THR A 132 -29.98 -21.52 -5.36
CA THR A 132 -29.15 -20.41 -5.83
C THR A 132 -27.68 -20.73 -5.63
N VAL A 133 -26.87 -20.35 -6.62
CA VAL A 133 -25.43 -20.60 -6.63
C VAL A 133 -24.74 -19.35 -7.14
N PHE A 134 -23.85 -18.77 -6.34
CA PHE A 134 -22.98 -17.65 -6.73
C PHE A 134 -21.78 -17.59 -5.80
N TYR A 135 -20.70 -16.94 -6.22
CA TYR A 135 -19.59 -16.64 -5.33
C TYR A 135 -19.48 -15.13 -5.06
N THR A 136 -18.96 -14.79 -3.89
CA THR A 136 -18.67 -13.40 -3.49
C THR A 136 -17.27 -13.30 -2.90
N TYR A 137 -16.68 -12.10 -2.92
CA TYR A 137 -15.38 -11.84 -2.32
C TYR A 137 -15.54 -11.45 -0.85
N GLU A 138 -14.86 -12.17 0.04
CA GLU A 138 -14.91 -11.96 1.49
C GLU A 138 -13.53 -12.18 2.11
N ARG A 139 -13.06 -11.19 2.88
CA ARG A 139 -11.82 -11.31 3.67
C ARG A 139 -10.64 -11.92 2.89
N TYR A 140 -10.41 -11.45 1.66
CA TYR A 140 -9.31 -11.91 0.79
C TYR A 140 -9.47 -13.32 0.20
N PHE A 141 -10.68 -13.87 0.21
CA PHE A 141 -11.03 -15.13 -0.43
C PHE A 141 -12.31 -15.00 -1.26
N TYR A 142 -12.55 -15.97 -2.13
CA TYR A 142 -13.85 -16.13 -2.78
C TYR A 142 -14.66 -17.16 -2.00
N VAL A 143 -15.89 -16.82 -1.63
CA VAL A 143 -16.82 -17.71 -0.94
C VAL A 143 -17.91 -18.08 -1.93
N LEU A 144 -17.90 -19.34 -2.36
CA LEU A 144 -19.02 -19.94 -3.10
C LEU A 144 -20.15 -20.22 -2.13
N PHE A 145 -21.30 -19.64 -2.43
CA PHE A 145 -22.54 -19.80 -1.71
C PHE A 145 -23.48 -20.70 -2.49
N VAL A 146 -24.00 -21.72 -1.83
CA VAL A 146 -25.02 -22.63 -2.37
C VAL A 146 -26.17 -22.64 -1.37
N ALA A 147 -27.38 -22.31 -1.79
CA ALA A 147 -28.55 -22.43 -0.93
C ALA A 147 -29.72 -23.12 -1.65
N ARG A 148 -30.51 -23.85 -0.87
CA ARG A 148 -31.68 -24.61 -1.29
C ARG A 148 -32.87 -24.21 -0.44
N ILE A 149 -34.01 -24.07 -1.10
CA ILE A 149 -35.31 -23.95 -0.45
C ILE A 149 -36.30 -24.93 -1.08
N ALA A 150 -37.20 -25.47 -0.27
CA ALA A 150 -38.26 -26.36 -0.71
C ALA A 150 -39.64 -25.88 -0.21
N GLY A 151 -40.70 -26.24 -0.95
CA GLY A 151 -42.08 -25.87 -0.64
C GLY A 151 -42.52 -24.50 -1.19
N GLY A 152 -43.81 -24.20 -1.07
CA GLY A 152 -44.40 -22.95 -1.58
C GLY A 152 -44.56 -22.89 -3.11
N SER A 153 -45.02 -21.76 -3.62
CA SER A 153 -45.03 -21.46 -5.07
C SER A 153 -43.62 -21.12 -5.58
N ALA A 154 -43.40 -21.15 -6.90
CA ALA A 154 -42.11 -20.77 -7.48
C ALA A 154 -41.75 -19.29 -7.17
N GLU A 155 -42.76 -18.41 -7.17
CA GLU A 155 -42.59 -16.99 -6.83
C GLU A 155 -42.20 -16.81 -5.35
N GLU A 156 -42.85 -17.55 -4.44
CA GLU A 156 -42.50 -17.53 -3.01
C GLU A 156 -41.07 -18.01 -2.76
N ARG A 157 -40.65 -19.10 -3.42
CA ARG A 157 -39.27 -19.60 -3.32
C ARG A 157 -38.25 -18.58 -3.83
N THR A 158 -38.53 -17.97 -4.98
CA THR A 158 -37.66 -16.95 -5.57
C THR A 158 -37.52 -15.73 -4.65
N ALA A 159 -38.63 -15.24 -4.08
CA ALA A 159 -38.63 -14.11 -3.16
C ALA A 159 -37.81 -14.42 -1.89
N ARG A 160 -38.04 -15.58 -1.27
CA ARG A 160 -37.32 -16.01 -0.06
C ARG A 160 -35.82 -16.20 -0.30
N LEU A 161 -35.43 -16.85 -1.40
CA LEU A 161 -34.02 -17.00 -1.75
C LEU A 161 -33.37 -15.64 -2.06
N SER A 162 -34.07 -14.74 -2.75
CA SER A 162 -33.57 -13.40 -3.03
C SER A 162 -33.31 -12.61 -1.74
N GLU A 163 -34.22 -12.66 -0.77
CA GLU A 163 -34.04 -12.04 0.55
C GLU A 163 -32.83 -12.64 1.31
N PHE A 164 -32.68 -13.97 1.23
CA PHE A 164 -31.56 -14.67 1.85
C PHE A 164 -30.22 -14.28 1.22
N VAL A 165 -30.15 -14.20 -0.11
CA VAL A 165 -28.98 -13.74 -0.88
C VAL A 165 -28.54 -12.35 -0.45
N TRP A 166 -29.47 -11.42 -0.24
CA TRP A 166 -29.17 -10.06 0.25
C TRP A 166 -28.56 -10.03 1.66
N SER A 167 -28.72 -11.10 2.44
CA SER A 167 -28.10 -11.23 3.77
C SER A 167 -26.67 -11.77 3.69
N VAL A 168 -26.22 -12.19 2.51
CA VAL A 168 -24.90 -12.76 2.24
C VAL A 168 -23.99 -11.77 1.52
N ILE A 169 -24.51 -11.08 0.49
CA ILE A 169 -23.73 -10.19 -0.39
C ILE A 169 -23.16 -8.99 0.40
N THR A 170 -21.85 -8.79 0.29
CA THR A 170 -21.19 -7.57 0.77
C THR A 170 -21.01 -6.57 -0.38
N VAL A 171 -21.51 -5.34 -0.20
CA VAL A 171 -21.27 -4.25 -1.13
C VAL A 171 -19.98 -3.54 -0.75
N GLY A 172 -18.90 -3.88 -1.44
CA GLY A 172 -17.58 -3.28 -1.25
C GLY A 172 -16.69 -3.40 -2.50
N PRO A 173 -15.44 -2.92 -2.44
CA PRO A 173 -14.46 -3.19 -3.48
C PRO A 173 -14.17 -4.70 -3.53
N SER A 174 -14.18 -5.26 -4.73
CA SER A 174 -13.81 -6.67 -4.98
C SER A 174 -12.77 -6.70 -6.09
N PRO A 175 -11.98 -7.78 -6.21
CA PRO A 175 -10.99 -7.93 -7.27
C PRO A 175 -11.61 -7.74 -8.68
N GLY A 176 -12.81 -8.28 -8.93
CA GLY A 176 -13.54 -8.04 -10.17
C GLY A 176 -13.90 -6.56 -10.41
N LYS A 177 -14.19 -5.77 -9.37
CA LYS A 177 -14.39 -4.31 -9.52
C LYS A 177 -13.08 -3.57 -9.76
N VAL A 178 -11.96 -4.05 -9.23
CA VAL A 178 -10.61 -3.51 -9.52
C VAL A 178 -10.27 -3.65 -11.00
N LEU A 179 -10.61 -4.78 -11.62
CA LEU A 179 -10.38 -5.01 -13.05
C LEU A 179 -11.52 -4.49 -13.95
N GLY A 180 -12.73 -4.28 -13.41
CA GLY A 180 -13.89 -3.80 -14.16
C GLY A 180 -14.13 -2.30 -14.05
N LEU A 181 -14.48 -1.80 -12.85
CA LEU A 181 -14.83 -0.39 -12.64
C LEU A 181 -13.60 0.53 -12.54
N PHE A 182 -12.49 0.01 -12.00
CA PHE A 182 -11.31 0.83 -11.68
C PHE A 182 -10.16 0.66 -12.68
N LEU A 183 -10.39 -0.08 -13.76
CA LEU A 183 -9.48 -0.20 -14.89
C LEU A 183 -9.99 0.71 -16.03
N PRO A 184 -9.27 1.80 -16.37
CA PRO A 184 -9.69 2.69 -17.45
C PRO A 184 -9.47 2.13 -18.86
N LEU A 185 -8.74 1.01 -18.97
CA LEU A 185 -8.47 0.32 -20.24
C LEU A 185 -9.52 -0.75 -20.52
N LYS A 186 -9.92 -0.87 -21.78
CA LYS A 186 -10.70 -2.01 -22.27
C LYS A 186 -9.76 -3.06 -22.85
N VAL A 187 -10.00 -4.32 -22.50
CA VAL A 187 -9.17 -5.46 -22.92
C VAL A 187 -10.07 -6.46 -23.64
N ILE A 188 -9.63 -6.88 -24.82
CA ILE A 188 -10.22 -8.01 -25.56
C ILE A 188 -9.56 -9.27 -25.01
N GLU A 189 -10.32 -10.12 -24.32
CA GLU A 189 -9.80 -11.30 -23.62
C GLU A 189 -9.01 -12.24 -24.54
N GLY A 190 -7.90 -12.75 -24.02
CA GLY A 190 -7.02 -13.71 -24.67
C GLY A 190 -6.06 -14.37 -23.68
N ASN A 191 -5.25 -15.33 -24.14
CA ASN A 191 -4.22 -15.99 -23.33
C ASN A 191 -2.90 -16.01 -24.12
N TRP A 192 -2.16 -14.91 -24.06
CA TRP A 192 -0.89 -14.71 -24.76
C TRP A 192 0.32 -15.03 -23.87
N SER A 193 0.17 -14.88 -22.55
CA SER A 193 1.23 -14.98 -21.56
C SER A 193 1.77 -16.41 -21.46
N GLU A 194 0.88 -17.39 -21.40
CA GLU A 194 1.23 -18.81 -21.37
C GLU A 194 1.96 -19.25 -22.64
N GLY A 195 1.52 -18.77 -23.80
CA GLY A 195 2.19 -19.00 -25.10
C GLY A 195 3.60 -18.43 -25.18
N ARG A 196 3.96 -17.50 -24.29
CA ARG A 196 5.31 -16.94 -24.13
C ARG A 196 6.06 -17.51 -22.93
N GLY A 197 5.51 -18.51 -22.25
CA GLY A 197 6.10 -19.16 -21.10
C GLY A 197 5.98 -18.37 -19.79
N LEU A 198 5.11 -17.37 -19.73
CA LEU A 198 4.81 -16.60 -18.52
C LEU A 198 3.57 -17.20 -17.85
N GLY A 199 3.75 -17.80 -16.67
CA GLY A 199 2.64 -18.26 -15.83
C GLY A 199 2.47 -17.38 -14.59
N PHE A 200 1.25 -17.25 -14.10
CA PHE A 200 0.95 -16.49 -12.87
C PHE A 200 0.16 -17.34 -11.88
N SER A 201 0.44 -17.17 -10.59
CA SER A 201 -0.27 -17.87 -9.53
C SER A 201 -0.51 -16.97 -8.32
N GLY A 202 -1.42 -17.40 -7.44
CA GLY A 202 -1.76 -16.71 -6.19
C GLY A 202 -2.55 -15.40 -6.36
N TYR A 203 -2.94 -15.02 -7.58
CA TYR A 203 -3.83 -13.89 -7.81
C TYR A 203 -5.26 -14.20 -7.34
N LEU A 204 -6.01 -13.18 -6.94
CA LEU A 204 -7.43 -13.23 -6.62
C LEU A 204 -8.30 -13.17 -7.89
N GLU A 205 -7.91 -12.34 -8.85
CA GLU A 205 -8.58 -12.14 -10.13
C GLU A 205 -7.54 -11.80 -11.21
N ALA A 206 -7.82 -12.20 -12.45
CA ALA A 206 -6.97 -11.92 -13.60
C ALA A 206 -7.80 -11.43 -14.79
N LEU A 207 -7.23 -10.51 -15.56
CA LEU A 207 -7.73 -10.09 -16.87
C LEU A 207 -6.53 -10.04 -17.82
N GLU A 208 -6.61 -10.84 -18.87
CA GLU A 208 -5.54 -10.98 -19.86
C GLU A 208 -6.10 -10.84 -21.28
N GLY A 209 -5.34 -10.20 -22.15
CA GLY A 209 -5.70 -10.06 -23.55
C GLY A 209 -4.95 -8.96 -24.26
N THR A 210 -5.59 -8.34 -25.24
CA THR A 210 -5.05 -7.20 -26.00
C THR A 210 -5.84 -5.94 -25.67
N VAL A 211 -5.16 -4.81 -25.45
CA VAL A 211 -5.82 -3.52 -25.21
C VAL A 211 -6.57 -3.08 -26.47
N GLU A 212 -7.88 -2.83 -26.35
CA GLU A 212 -8.76 -2.52 -27.47
C GLU A 212 -8.24 -1.31 -28.27
N GLY A 213 -8.09 -1.46 -29.59
CA GLY A 213 -7.59 -0.41 -30.48
C GLY A 213 -6.07 -0.32 -30.58
N THR A 214 -5.31 -1.22 -29.94
CA THR A 214 -3.84 -1.28 -29.99
C THR A 214 -3.34 -2.70 -30.24
N ASN A 215 -2.03 -2.89 -30.44
CA ASN A 215 -1.39 -4.21 -30.44
C ASN A 215 -0.73 -4.56 -29.09
N VAL A 216 -0.99 -3.78 -28.04
CA VAL A 216 -0.41 -3.99 -26.71
C VAL A 216 -1.09 -5.17 -26.04
N SER A 217 -0.31 -6.22 -25.80
CA SER A 217 -0.71 -7.36 -24.99
C SER A 217 -0.62 -6.98 -23.52
N ALA A 218 -1.66 -7.29 -22.74
CA ALA A 218 -1.78 -6.89 -21.36
C ALA A 218 -2.17 -8.05 -20.45
N VAL A 219 -1.63 -8.04 -19.23
CA VAL A 219 -2.00 -8.90 -18.11
C VAL A 219 -2.24 -7.99 -16.90
N PHE A 220 -3.42 -8.08 -16.31
CA PHE A 220 -3.79 -7.43 -15.07
C PHE A 220 -4.12 -8.49 -14.03
N LEU A 221 -3.46 -8.43 -12.88
CA LEU A 221 -3.61 -9.41 -11.80
C LEU A 221 -3.90 -8.66 -10.52
N VAL A 222 -4.95 -9.06 -9.80
CA VAL A 222 -5.26 -8.52 -8.48
C VAL A 222 -4.76 -9.48 -7.43
N TYR A 223 -3.95 -8.99 -6.52
CA TYR A 223 -3.40 -9.72 -5.39
C TYR A 223 -3.95 -9.15 -4.08
N ARG A 224 -3.87 -9.97 -3.02
CA ARG A 224 -4.06 -9.44 -1.67
C ARG A 224 -3.00 -8.38 -1.39
N PRO A 225 -3.25 -7.47 -0.43
CA PRO A 225 -2.20 -6.58 0.06
C PRO A 225 -0.90 -7.33 0.31
N ARG A 226 0.21 -6.81 -0.21
CA ARG A 226 1.59 -7.27 -0.05
C ARG A 226 1.98 -8.51 -0.86
N GLU A 227 1.03 -9.23 -1.46
CA GLU A 227 1.32 -10.40 -2.31
C GLU A 227 1.78 -10.00 -3.72
N GLY A 228 1.22 -8.92 -4.28
CA GLY A 228 1.50 -8.45 -5.64
C GLY A 228 2.92 -7.90 -5.80
N ARG A 229 3.46 -7.25 -4.77
CA ARG A 229 4.85 -6.78 -4.73
C ARG A 229 5.86 -7.90 -4.98
N ASP A 230 5.61 -9.08 -4.41
CA ASP A 230 6.51 -10.21 -4.56
C ASP A 230 6.56 -10.71 -6.00
N VAL A 231 5.43 -10.66 -6.70
CA VAL A 231 5.31 -11.01 -8.12
C VAL A 231 5.96 -9.93 -8.99
N TYR A 232 5.71 -8.65 -8.68
CA TYR A 232 6.37 -7.50 -9.32
C TYR A 232 7.90 -7.64 -9.31
N LEU A 233 8.50 -7.88 -8.13
CA LEU A 233 9.96 -8.00 -7.99
C LEU A 233 10.53 -9.22 -8.72
N GLN A 234 9.76 -10.32 -8.81
CA GLN A 234 10.18 -11.48 -9.59
C GLN A 234 10.15 -11.18 -11.09
N LEU A 235 9.13 -10.49 -11.59
CA LEU A 235 9.06 -10.04 -12.98
C LEU A 235 10.19 -9.08 -13.33
N LYS A 236 10.39 -8.03 -12.51
CA LYS A 236 11.49 -7.07 -12.67
C LYS A 236 12.82 -7.79 -12.83
N LYS A 237 13.13 -8.68 -11.89
CA LYS A 237 14.36 -9.48 -11.93
C LYS A 237 14.43 -10.33 -13.19
N ALA A 238 13.35 -11.02 -13.55
CA ALA A 238 13.34 -11.91 -14.69
C ALA A 238 13.59 -11.14 -16.00
N PHE A 239 13.04 -9.95 -16.18
CA PHE A 239 13.35 -9.10 -17.34
C PHE A 239 14.82 -8.68 -17.37
N LEU A 240 15.35 -8.17 -16.26
CA LEU A 240 16.78 -7.78 -16.15
C LEU A 240 17.72 -8.96 -16.43
N ASP A 241 17.46 -10.13 -15.83
CA ASP A 241 18.24 -11.36 -16.03
C ASP A 241 18.18 -11.88 -17.48
N ASN A 242 17.15 -11.50 -18.25
CA ASN A 242 16.96 -11.86 -19.65
C ASN A 242 17.43 -10.78 -20.63
N GLY A 243 18.27 -9.85 -20.18
CA GLY A 243 18.94 -8.87 -21.05
C GLY A 243 18.09 -7.67 -21.46
N TRP A 244 16.94 -7.46 -20.81
CA TRP A 244 16.15 -6.24 -20.99
C TRP A 244 16.81 -5.08 -20.25
N VAL A 245 16.81 -3.90 -20.87
CA VAL A 245 17.40 -2.70 -20.29
C VAL A 245 16.30 -1.81 -19.75
N GLU A 246 16.36 -1.51 -18.44
CA GLU A 246 15.46 -0.52 -17.85
C GLU A 246 15.76 0.86 -18.42
N ARG A 247 14.71 1.52 -18.91
CA ARG A 247 14.79 2.86 -19.49
C ARG A 247 13.94 3.81 -18.69
N GLU A 248 14.26 5.09 -18.82
CA GLU A 248 13.34 6.11 -18.35
C GLU A 248 12.02 5.96 -19.11
N TYR A 249 10.94 5.87 -18.35
CA TYR A 249 9.60 5.99 -18.88
C TYR A 249 8.84 7.04 -18.10
N VAL A 250 8.41 8.06 -18.85
CA VAL A 250 7.47 9.09 -18.43
C VAL A 250 6.10 8.52 -18.79
N ASN A 251 5.13 8.27 -17.88
CA ASN A 251 4.68 9.24 -16.92
C ASN A 251 3.67 8.74 -15.84
N THR A 252 3.64 9.50 -14.74
CA THR A 252 2.51 9.95 -13.91
C THR A 252 2.05 9.17 -12.68
N TYR A 253 2.07 9.92 -11.58
CA TYR A 253 1.21 9.77 -10.42
C TYR A 253 -0.11 10.47 -10.72
N THR A 254 -1.23 9.86 -10.39
CA THR A 254 -2.52 10.55 -10.53
C THR A 254 -3.44 10.28 -9.38
N ARG A 255 -4.26 11.30 -9.09
CA ARG A 255 -5.55 11.13 -8.41
C ARG A 255 -6.40 10.16 -9.23
N ASN A 256 -6.13 8.86 -9.14
CA ASN A 256 -7.19 7.91 -9.38
C ASN A 256 -8.06 7.97 -8.12
N PRO A 257 -9.33 8.40 -8.19
CA PRO A 257 -10.22 8.36 -7.02
C PRO A 257 -10.37 6.94 -6.43
N ALA A 258 -9.89 5.90 -7.12
CA ALA A 258 -9.93 4.51 -6.69
C ALA A 258 -8.58 3.91 -6.21
N GLY A 259 -7.43 4.62 -6.31
CA GLY A 259 -6.13 4.05 -5.93
C GLY A 259 -4.88 4.89 -6.24
N HIS A 260 -3.69 4.36 -5.98
CA HIS A 260 -2.40 5.02 -6.25
C HIS A 260 -1.33 4.06 -6.80
N LEU A 261 -0.40 4.60 -7.58
CA LEU A 261 0.79 3.88 -8.03
C LEU A 261 1.73 3.64 -6.84
N MET A 262 2.19 2.39 -6.68
CA MET A 262 3.21 2.04 -5.68
C MET A 262 4.60 2.08 -6.31
N THR A 263 4.77 1.45 -7.48
CA THR A 263 6.02 1.42 -8.25
C THR A 263 5.74 1.01 -9.70
N SER A 264 6.64 1.37 -10.60
CA SER A 264 6.64 0.91 -11.98
C SER A 264 8.05 0.86 -12.56
N ASP A 265 8.25 -0.05 -13.51
CA ASP A 265 9.46 -0.14 -14.33
C ASP A 265 9.06 -0.24 -15.80
N TYR A 266 9.94 0.25 -16.66
CA TYR A 266 9.79 0.12 -18.09
C TYR A 266 11.10 -0.34 -18.70
N PHE A 267 11.01 -1.35 -19.56
CA PHE A 267 12.14 -2.00 -20.17
C PHE A 267 12.04 -1.95 -21.69
N GLU A 268 13.18 -1.82 -22.35
CA GLU A 268 13.27 -1.88 -23.81
C GLU A 268 14.28 -2.95 -24.23
N ALA A 269 13.91 -3.73 -25.24
CA ALA A 269 14.82 -4.60 -25.96
C ALA A 269 14.28 -4.96 -27.35
N ASN A 270 15.18 -5.09 -28.32
CA ASN A 270 14.87 -5.56 -29.68
C ASN A 270 13.73 -4.77 -30.39
N GLY A 271 13.55 -3.49 -30.07
CA GLY A 271 12.46 -2.66 -30.61
C GLY A 271 11.09 -2.86 -29.93
N SER A 272 11.02 -3.71 -28.91
CA SER A 272 9.84 -3.90 -28.06
C SER A 272 10.02 -3.18 -26.72
N GLY A 273 8.90 -2.74 -26.15
CA GLY A 273 8.83 -2.27 -24.78
C GLY A 273 8.11 -3.26 -23.87
N VAL A 274 8.38 -3.16 -22.57
CA VAL A 274 7.63 -3.82 -21.50
C VAL A 274 7.40 -2.81 -20.39
N TYR A 275 6.16 -2.72 -19.91
CA TYR A 275 5.82 -1.92 -18.74
C TYR A 275 5.29 -2.82 -17.64
N ILE A 276 5.87 -2.72 -16.44
CA ILE A 276 5.32 -3.34 -15.24
C ILE A 276 4.95 -2.28 -14.22
N GLU A 277 3.82 -2.48 -13.56
CA GLU A 277 3.28 -1.55 -12.58
C GLU A 277 2.65 -2.31 -11.42
N LEU A 278 2.87 -1.81 -10.21
CA LEU A 278 2.14 -2.20 -9.01
C LEU A 278 1.33 -1.01 -8.50
N ALA A 279 0.03 -1.20 -8.32
CA ALA A 279 -0.89 -0.18 -7.82
C ALA A 279 -1.64 -0.69 -6.59
N ASP A 280 -1.90 0.17 -5.61
CA ASP A 280 -2.91 -0.09 -4.59
C ASP A 280 -4.25 0.49 -5.10
N VAL A 281 -5.26 -0.36 -5.24
CA VAL A 281 -6.60 0.02 -5.68
C VAL A 281 -7.61 -0.53 -4.69
N ALA A 282 -8.25 0.37 -3.94
CA ALA A 282 -9.21 0.05 -2.90
C ALA A 282 -8.71 -1.00 -1.87
N GLY A 283 -7.43 -0.92 -1.48
CA GLY A 283 -6.82 -1.82 -0.48
C GLY A 283 -6.48 -3.19 -1.03
N MET A 284 -6.22 -3.31 -2.33
CA MET A 284 -5.75 -4.51 -3.03
C MET A 284 -4.61 -4.12 -3.98
N GLU A 285 -3.67 -5.05 -4.22
CA GLU A 285 -2.53 -4.78 -5.10
C GLU A 285 -2.83 -5.24 -6.53
N ARG A 286 -2.97 -4.31 -7.47
CA ARG A 286 -3.09 -4.61 -8.90
C ARG A 286 -1.70 -4.58 -9.53
N LEU A 287 -1.25 -5.73 -10.03
CA LEU A 287 -0.10 -5.84 -10.91
C LEU A 287 -0.55 -5.68 -12.36
N THR A 288 0.16 -4.86 -13.12
CA THR A 288 -0.02 -4.68 -14.56
C THR A 288 1.26 -5.05 -15.27
N LEU A 289 1.15 -5.83 -16.35
CA LEU A 289 2.21 -6.12 -17.31
C LEU A 289 1.70 -5.80 -18.71
N LEU A 290 2.37 -4.88 -19.40
CA LEU A 290 2.11 -4.55 -20.80
C LEU A 290 3.31 -4.95 -21.66
N PHE A 291 3.05 -5.50 -22.84
CA PHE A 291 4.04 -5.92 -23.81
C PHE A 291 3.62 -5.48 -25.21
N GLY A 292 4.54 -4.90 -26.00
CA GLY A 292 4.23 -4.39 -27.34
C GLY A 292 5.33 -3.48 -27.88
N ASP A 293 4.98 -2.71 -28.92
CA ASP A 293 5.87 -1.69 -29.47
C ASP A 293 6.06 -0.52 -28.48
N GLU A 294 7.28 0.03 -28.42
CA GLU A 294 7.65 1.11 -27.50
C GLU A 294 6.61 2.24 -27.49
N SER A 295 6.29 2.80 -28.66
CA SER A 295 5.37 3.95 -28.79
C SER A 295 3.95 3.63 -28.33
N GLU A 296 3.44 2.42 -28.63
CA GLU A 296 2.07 2.03 -28.27
C GLU A 296 1.93 1.78 -26.76
N ILE A 297 2.97 1.21 -26.12
CA ILE A 297 3.01 1.14 -24.66
C ILE A 297 3.00 2.53 -24.07
N LYS A 298 3.75 3.48 -24.69
CA LYS A 298 3.82 4.83 -24.15
C LYS A 298 2.45 5.52 -24.13
N GLU A 299 1.62 5.29 -25.14
CA GLU A 299 0.26 5.82 -25.17
C GLU A 299 -0.67 5.06 -24.21
N THR A 300 -0.61 3.73 -24.20
CA THR A 300 -1.44 2.88 -23.32
C THR A 300 -1.27 3.23 -21.84
N VAL A 301 -0.04 3.48 -21.38
CA VAL A 301 0.20 3.85 -19.97
C VAL A 301 -0.36 5.23 -19.63
N ARG A 302 -0.37 6.19 -20.57
CA ARG A 302 -1.02 7.50 -20.35
C ARG A 302 -2.53 7.35 -20.15
N GLU A 303 -3.16 6.46 -20.91
CA GLU A 303 -4.57 6.13 -20.72
C GLU A 303 -4.82 5.39 -19.40
N LEU A 304 -3.92 4.46 -19.01
CA LEU A 304 -4.01 3.71 -17.76
C LEU A 304 -4.01 4.61 -16.52
N ARG A 305 -3.30 5.74 -16.56
CA ARG A 305 -3.08 6.59 -15.39
C ARG A 305 -3.76 7.96 -15.43
N GLY A 306 -4.03 8.58 -16.57
CA GLY A 306 -4.53 9.97 -16.56
C GLY A 306 -3.51 10.95 -15.96
N TRP A 307 -3.77 12.27 -15.98
CA TRP A 307 -2.73 13.32 -15.93
C TRP A 307 -2.18 13.76 -14.55
N GLY A 308 -0.85 13.67 -14.35
CA GLY A 308 -0.05 14.26 -13.25
C GLY A 308 1.40 13.72 -13.16
N ASP A 309 2.43 14.44 -13.61
CA ASP A 309 3.82 13.93 -13.62
C ASP A 309 4.63 14.48 -12.43
N PRO A 310 4.99 13.67 -11.41
CA PRO A 310 5.81 14.16 -10.31
C PRO A 310 7.23 14.53 -10.73
N THR A 311 7.65 14.11 -11.91
CA THR A 311 8.95 14.42 -12.49
C THR A 311 8.90 15.56 -13.50
N LYS A 312 7.71 16.11 -13.82
CA LYS A 312 7.61 17.18 -14.82
C LYS A 312 8.26 18.45 -14.32
N GLY A 313 9.19 18.96 -15.11
CA GLY A 313 10.02 20.10 -14.74
C GLY A 313 11.16 19.76 -13.78
N LEU A 314 11.37 18.47 -13.47
CA LEU A 314 12.61 18.02 -12.82
C LEU A 314 13.76 18.28 -13.80
N SER A 315 14.70 19.10 -13.37
CA SER A 315 15.95 19.35 -14.07
C SER A 315 17.06 18.84 -13.16
N VAL A 316 17.82 17.88 -13.68
CA VAL A 316 18.94 17.26 -12.97
C VAL A 316 20.18 17.29 -13.84
N GLU A 317 21.31 17.54 -13.20
CA GLU A 317 22.63 17.56 -13.84
C GLU A 317 23.63 16.74 -13.03
N GLY A 318 24.73 16.32 -13.67
CA GLY A 318 25.90 15.77 -13.00
C GLY A 318 26.33 14.39 -13.49
N ASN A 319 27.63 14.12 -13.39
CA ASN A 319 28.24 12.85 -13.79
C ASN A 319 28.29 11.80 -12.65
N GLY A 320 27.87 12.18 -11.43
CA GLY A 320 27.85 11.34 -10.23
C GLY A 320 26.43 11.22 -9.66
N LEU A 321 26.23 11.59 -8.39
CA LEU A 321 24.89 11.75 -7.84
C LEU A 321 24.14 12.89 -8.57
N PRO A 322 22.83 12.76 -8.80
CA PRO A 322 22.04 13.78 -9.46
C PRO A 322 22.01 15.06 -8.60
N ARG A 323 22.24 16.20 -9.25
CA ARG A 323 22.14 17.53 -8.63
C ARG A 323 20.79 18.13 -8.96
N GLY A 324 20.00 18.46 -7.95
CA GLY A 324 18.64 18.93 -8.14
C GLY A 324 17.89 19.14 -6.82
N THR A 325 16.68 19.68 -6.94
CA THR A 325 15.74 19.81 -5.81
C THR A 325 14.58 18.86 -6.02
N PHE A 326 14.41 17.93 -5.10
CA PHE A 326 13.37 16.92 -5.09
C PHE A 326 12.30 17.32 -4.09
N ARG A 327 11.04 17.37 -4.54
CA ARG A 327 9.92 17.83 -3.71
C ARG A 327 8.60 17.20 -4.18
N PRO A 328 7.67 16.90 -3.28
CA PRO A 328 6.31 16.56 -3.69
C PRO A 328 5.74 17.68 -4.58
N VAL A 329 5.09 17.30 -5.68
CA VAL A 329 4.35 18.21 -6.57
C VAL A 329 2.88 18.26 -6.20
N SER A 330 2.34 17.23 -5.57
CA SER A 330 0.94 17.21 -5.20
C SER A 330 0.68 18.05 -3.96
N GLU A 331 -0.22 19.02 -4.09
CA GLU A 331 -0.83 19.75 -2.96
C GLU A 331 -1.89 18.89 -2.25
N ARG A 332 -1.58 17.62 -1.90
CA ARG A 332 -2.50 16.71 -1.19
C ARG A 332 -2.63 17.05 0.30
N GLY A 333 -2.61 18.32 0.66
CA GLY A 333 -2.97 18.76 2.00
C GLY A 333 -4.45 18.50 2.26
N VAL A 334 -4.74 17.68 3.27
CA VAL A 334 -6.08 17.68 3.88
C VAL A 334 -6.29 19.06 4.48
N ARG A 335 -7.42 19.73 4.25
CA ARG A 335 -7.63 21.06 4.83
C ARG A 335 -7.56 20.97 6.36
N PRO A 336 -7.00 21.96 7.07
CA PRO A 336 -6.87 21.92 8.52
C PRO A 336 -8.17 21.53 9.25
N GLU A 337 -9.32 22.01 8.79
CA GLU A 337 -10.63 21.71 9.37
C GLU A 337 -11.05 20.25 9.16
N THR A 338 -10.65 19.63 8.05
CA THR A 338 -10.94 18.23 7.75
C THR A 338 -10.18 17.27 8.67
N VAL A 339 -8.98 17.65 9.11
CA VAL A 339 -8.23 16.87 10.12
C VAL A 339 -9.04 16.77 11.41
N ILE A 340 -9.61 17.89 11.87
CA ILE A 340 -10.44 17.94 13.07
C ILE A 340 -11.70 17.10 12.89
N SER A 341 -12.42 17.24 11.76
CA SER A 341 -13.66 16.50 11.55
C SER A 341 -13.44 14.99 11.57
N MET A 342 -12.37 14.49 10.95
CA MET A 342 -12.05 13.05 10.95
C MET A 342 -11.80 12.52 12.37
N VAL A 343 -11.04 13.26 13.19
CA VAL A 343 -10.79 12.87 14.58
C VAL A 343 -12.07 12.92 15.41
N LEU A 344 -12.90 13.94 15.23
CA LEU A 344 -14.17 14.04 15.94
C LEU A 344 -15.15 12.93 15.56
N ASP A 345 -15.19 12.53 14.29
CA ASP A 345 -16.08 11.45 13.82
C ASP A 345 -15.73 10.10 14.44
N ASP A 346 -14.44 9.84 14.67
CA ASP A 346 -14.00 8.66 15.42
C ASP A 346 -14.33 8.77 16.92
N LEU A 347 -14.03 9.92 17.54
CA LEU A 347 -14.31 10.11 18.97
C LEU A 347 -15.81 10.04 19.31
N ARG A 348 -16.67 10.53 18.42
CA ARG A 348 -18.14 10.51 18.60
C ARG A 348 -18.74 9.10 18.61
N LYS A 349 -17.98 8.07 18.19
CA LYS A 349 -18.40 6.67 18.31
C LYS A 349 -18.39 6.19 19.77
N ASP A 350 -17.49 6.74 20.58
CA ASP A 350 -17.22 6.28 21.95
C ASP A 350 -17.56 7.34 23.01
N PHE A 351 -17.65 8.62 22.64
CA PHE A 351 -17.87 9.73 23.55
C PHE A 351 -19.03 10.62 23.13
N ASN A 352 -19.84 11.05 24.11
CA ASN A 352 -20.86 12.07 23.89
C ASN A 352 -20.23 13.48 23.91
N ILE A 353 -19.71 13.89 22.75
CA ILE A 353 -19.03 15.19 22.59
C ILE A 353 -20.04 16.30 22.34
N THR A 354 -19.93 17.35 23.15
CA THR A 354 -20.66 18.61 22.95
C THR A 354 -19.70 19.72 22.56
N THR A 355 -20.10 20.54 21.58
CA THR A 355 -19.37 21.78 21.26
C THR A 355 -19.72 22.81 22.32
N ASP A 356 -18.73 23.27 23.08
CA ASP A 356 -18.93 24.22 24.18
C ASP A 356 -17.67 25.09 24.34
N PHE A 357 -17.83 26.21 25.05
CA PHE A 357 -16.70 27.00 25.54
C PHE A 357 -15.95 26.19 26.60
N VAL A 358 -14.63 26.13 26.47
CA VAL A 358 -13.73 25.45 27.40
C VAL A 358 -12.90 26.50 28.14
N ASP A 359 -12.59 26.23 29.40
CA ASP A 359 -11.71 27.09 30.20
C ASP A 359 -10.26 26.64 30.00
N ILE A 360 -9.80 26.80 28.75
CA ILE A 360 -8.44 26.59 28.27
C ILE A 360 -8.06 27.83 27.43
N PRO A 361 -6.90 28.48 27.67
CA PRO A 361 -6.51 29.68 26.92
C PRO A 361 -6.38 29.42 25.41
N GLU A 362 -6.95 30.31 24.60
CA GLU A 362 -6.81 30.24 23.15
C GLU A 362 -5.38 30.56 22.70
N VAL A 363 -4.90 29.86 21.68
CA VAL A 363 -3.63 30.13 21.00
C VAL A 363 -3.81 30.08 19.48
N PRO A 364 -2.98 30.80 18.69
CA PRO A 364 -3.10 30.80 17.23
C PRO A 364 -3.03 29.39 16.67
N ALA A 365 -3.90 29.06 15.72
CA ALA A 365 -3.90 27.79 14.98
C ALA A 365 -4.50 28.00 13.59
N ALA A 366 -4.17 27.13 12.63
CA ALA A 366 -4.75 27.17 11.29
C ALA A 366 -6.24 26.75 11.29
N ALA A 367 -6.60 25.82 12.18
CA ALA A 367 -7.97 25.50 12.52
C ALA A 367 -8.02 25.04 13.99
N GLY A 368 -9.19 25.17 14.63
CA GLY A 368 -9.38 24.80 16.01
C GLY A 368 -10.79 24.30 16.29
N TYR A 369 -10.93 23.42 17.29
CA TYR A 369 -12.20 22.99 17.84
C TYR A 369 -12.09 22.85 19.34
N THR A 370 -13.13 23.30 20.06
CA THR A 370 -13.28 23.16 21.50
C THR A 370 -14.47 22.27 21.80
N GLY A 371 -14.37 21.42 22.82
CA GLY A 371 -15.46 20.55 23.19
C GLY A 371 -15.37 20.00 24.61
N ARG A 372 -16.46 19.36 25.03
CA ARG A 372 -16.58 18.70 26.33
C ARG A 372 -17.13 17.29 26.19
N THR A 373 -16.67 16.40 27.05
CA THR A 373 -17.21 15.05 27.23
C THR A 373 -17.13 14.66 28.72
N GLY A 374 -18.28 14.52 29.36
CA GLY A 374 -18.34 14.35 30.82
C GLY A 374 -17.72 15.52 31.57
N ASP A 375 -16.72 15.24 32.41
CA ASP A 375 -15.93 16.20 33.18
C ASP A 375 -14.66 16.69 32.47
N VAL A 376 -14.48 16.32 31.20
CA VAL A 376 -13.28 16.64 30.40
C VAL A 376 -13.59 17.79 29.45
N GLU A 377 -12.71 18.80 29.46
CA GLU A 377 -12.62 19.89 28.49
C GLU A 377 -11.45 19.63 27.53
N PHE A 378 -11.61 19.90 26.24
CA PHE A 378 -10.51 19.72 25.30
C PHE A 378 -10.51 20.71 24.15
N MET A 379 -9.32 20.90 23.57
CA MET A 379 -9.10 21.60 22.31
C MET A 379 -8.33 20.70 21.33
N LEU A 380 -8.74 20.77 20.07
CA LEU A 380 -8.04 20.20 18.93
C LEU A 380 -7.57 21.35 18.05
N LEU A 381 -6.27 21.56 17.94
CA LEU A 381 -5.67 22.70 17.21
C LEU A 381 -4.73 22.20 16.11
N VAL A 382 -4.85 22.76 14.92
CA VAL A 382 -4.11 22.28 13.73
C VAL A 382 -3.04 23.28 13.33
N TYR A 383 -1.83 22.77 13.12
CA TYR A 383 -0.64 23.55 12.77
C TYR A 383 0.00 23.06 11.46
N PRO A 384 0.52 23.97 10.62
CA PRO A 384 1.12 23.61 9.34
C PRO A 384 2.52 22.99 9.47
N ASN A 385 3.22 23.21 10.59
CA ASN A 385 4.55 22.65 10.84
C ASN A 385 4.89 22.66 12.35
N ALA A 386 5.97 21.95 12.70
CA ALA A 386 6.44 21.85 14.09
C ALA A 386 6.78 23.21 14.71
N THR A 387 7.37 24.13 13.95
CA THR A 387 7.72 25.47 14.46
C THR A 387 6.48 26.23 14.90
N ALA A 388 5.44 26.26 14.07
CA ALA A 388 4.18 26.91 14.39
C ALA A 388 3.52 26.30 15.65
N TYR A 389 3.56 24.97 15.77
CA TYR A 389 3.10 24.29 16.98
C TYR A 389 3.91 24.68 18.22
N LEU A 390 5.25 24.62 18.15
CA LEU A 390 6.12 24.92 19.29
C LEU A 390 5.95 26.39 19.75
N THR A 391 5.84 27.33 18.82
CA THR A 391 5.52 28.73 19.14
C THR A 391 4.19 28.85 19.88
N ALA A 392 3.14 28.16 19.43
CA ALA A 392 1.84 28.20 20.10
C ALA A 392 1.84 27.48 21.45
N LEU A 393 2.63 26.41 21.61
CA LEU A 393 2.81 25.72 22.88
C LEU A 393 3.53 26.60 23.90
N ASP A 394 4.52 27.39 23.46
CA ASP A 394 5.18 28.40 24.30
C ASP A 394 4.20 29.50 24.72
N GLU A 395 3.39 30.01 23.80
CA GLU A 395 2.34 31.01 24.13
C GLU A 395 1.30 30.45 25.12
N LEU A 396 0.83 29.20 24.92
CA LEU A 396 -0.09 28.53 25.84
C LEU A 396 0.54 28.41 27.23
N THR A 397 1.83 28.10 27.29
CA THR A 397 2.57 27.95 28.54
C THR A 397 2.64 29.28 29.29
N GLU A 398 2.96 30.38 28.61
CA GLU A 398 2.99 31.71 29.22
C GLU A 398 1.63 32.11 29.79
N LYS A 399 0.54 31.86 29.06
CA LYS A 399 -0.83 32.15 29.51
C LYS A 399 -1.22 31.32 30.73
N LEU A 400 -0.96 30.01 30.70
CA LEU A 400 -1.27 29.11 31.82
C LEU A 400 -0.49 29.50 33.09
N LEU A 401 0.80 29.81 32.96
CA LEU A 401 1.62 30.27 34.09
C LEU A 401 1.10 31.59 34.67
N ALA A 402 0.67 32.53 33.82
CA ALA A 402 0.06 33.81 34.26
C ALA A 402 -1.27 33.60 35.01
N GLU A 403 -2.00 32.54 34.70
CA GLU A 403 -3.25 32.13 35.36
C GLU A 403 -3.04 31.21 36.58
N GLY A 404 -1.80 31.04 37.02
CA GLY A 404 -1.46 30.28 38.24
C GLY A 404 -1.40 28.76 38.05
N TRP A 405 -1.30 28.26 36.82
CA TRP A 405 -0.98 26.85 36.59
C TRP A 405 0.50 26.58 36.85
N GLU A 406 0.81 25.41 37.38
CA GLU A 406 2.19 24.94 37.58
C GLU A 406 2.52 23.85 36.57
N ARG A 407 3.70 23.93 35.93
CA ARG A 407 4.18 22.88 35.03
C ARG A 407 4.67 21.68 35.84
N THR A 408 4.20 20.47 35.48
CA THR A 408 4.48 19.23 36.22
C THR A 408 5.31 18.20 35.46
N ASP A 409 5.59 18.42 34.17
CA ASP A 409 6.47 17.56 33.39
C ASP A 409 7.96 17.88 33.60
N ASP A 410 8.84 16.92 33.28
CA ASP A 410 10.30 17.03 33.45
C ASP A 410 11.02 17.74 32.29
N GLY A 411 10.27 18.23 31.30
CA GLY A 411 10.78 18.93 30.13
C GLY A 411 11.54 18.07 29.12
N ARG A 412 11.56 16.73 29.27
CA ARG A 412 12.28 15.85 28.34
C ARG A 412 11.61 15.69 26.99
N GLU A 413 10.28 15.74 26.95
CA GLU A 413 9.49 15.63 25.73
C GLU A 413 9.14 17.04 25.22
N PRO A 414 9.83 17.59 24.20
CA PRO A 414 9.59 18.96 23.74
C PRO A 414 8.19 19.15 23.14
N TYR A 415 7.52 18.06 22.76
CA TYR A 415 6.22 18.09 22.09
C TYR A 415 5.03 17.84 23.00
N ALA A 416 5.26 17.69 24.31
CA ALA A 416 4.24 17.50 25.33
C ALA A 416 4.50 18.41 26.53
N ARG A 417 3.44 18.96 27.13
CA ARG A 417 3.52 19.68 28.40
C ARG A 417 2.35 19.31 29.29
N THR A 418 2.61 19.17 30.58
CA THR A 418 1.56 18.90 31.56
C THR A 418 1.58 19.96 32.65
N PHE A 419 0.39 20.43 33.02
CA PHE A 419 0.17 21.47 34.00
C PHE A 419 -0.84 21.00 35.04
N ALA A 420 -0.78 21.59 36.24
CA ALA A 420 -1.76 21.41 37.28
C ALA A 420 -2.12 22.75 37.94
N ARG A 421 -3.40 22.93 38.28
CA ARG A 421 -3.91 24.04 39.07
C ARG A 421 -5.06 23.54 39.92
N ASP A 422 -5.05 23.83 41.22
CA ASP A 422 -6.07 23.36 42.17
C ASP A 422 -6.35 21.84 42.04
N SER A 423 -7.60 21.47 41.73
CA SER A 423 -8.05 20.10 41.50
C SER A 423 -7.93 19.64 40.05
N ASP A 424 -7.36 20.43 39.14
CA ASP A 424 -7.33 20.16 37.70
C ASP A 424 -5.92 19.84 37.18
N THR A 425 -5.91 19.13 36.05
CA THR A 425 -4.74 18.85 35.22
C THR A 425 -5.03 19.24 33.79
N LEU A 426 -4.01 19.74 33.10
CA LEU A 426 -4.07 20.06 31.68
C LEU A 426 -2.86 19.44 30.98
N THR A 427 -3.11 18.62 29.96
CA THR A 427 -2.08 18.01 29.13
C THR A 427 -2.20 18.53 27.71
N ALA A 428 -1.12 19.11 27.19
CA ALA A 428 -0.96 19.45 25.78
C ALA A 428 0.00 18.46 25.13
N PHE A 429 -0.41 17.89 23.99
CA PHE A 429 0.38 16.92 23.23
C PHE A 429 0.12 17.10 21.75
N VAL A 430 1.10 16.84 20.88
CA VAL A 430 0.90 16.93 19.42
C VAL A 430 1.09 15.59 18.74
N GLN A 431 0.27 15.36 17.72
CA GLN A 431 0.42 14.26 16.79
C GLN A 431 0.51 14.80 15.37
N TYR A 432 1.31 14.13 14.55
CA TYR A 432 1.28 14.36 13.12
C TYR A 432 0.14 13.54 12.49
N ARG A 433 -0.80 14.22 11.81
CA ARG A 433 -1.96 13.64 11.13
C ARG A 433 -2.26 14.36 9.83
N TYR A 434 -2.47 13.61 8.74
CA TYR A 434 -2.98 14.13 7.48
C TYR A 434 -2.32 15.45 7.02
N ASN A 435 -0.99 15.48 7.03
CA ASN A 435 -0.15 16.61 6.63
C ASN A 435 -0.05 17.78 7.61
N HIS A 436 -0.56 17.61 8.84
CA HIS A 436 -0.60 18.65 9.85
C HIS A 436 -0.13 18.14 11.21
N TYR A 437 0.23 19.10 12.07
CA TYR A 437 0.46 18.88 13.49
C TYR A 437 -0.85 19.17 14.23
N LEU A 438 -1.52 18.14 14.72
CA LEU A 438 -2.72 18.23 15.54
C LEU A 438 -2.31 18.25 17.01
N ALA A 439 -2.42 19.42 17.64
CA ALA A 439 -2.31 19.55 19.09
C ALA A 439 -3.63 19.14 19.74
N ILE A 440 -3.51 18.24 20.71
CA ILE A 440 -4.54 17.71 21.58
C ILE A 440 -4.27 18.30 22.95
N ILE A 441 -5.17 19.19 23.39
CA ILE A 441 -5.10 19.82 24.71
C ILE A 441 -6.29 19.31 25.49
N VAL A 442 -6.04 18.65 26.62
CA VAL A 442 -7.09 18.06 27.45
C VAL A 442 -6.94 18.56 28.87
N LYS A 443 -8.00 19.16 29.39
CA LYS A 443 -8.15 19.56 30.79
C LYS A 443 -9.15 18.64 31.48
N LYS A 444 -8.78 18.10 32.63
CA LYS A 444 -9.66 17.25 33.45
C LYS A 444 -9.35 17.37 34.95
N PRO A 445 -10.32 17.07 35.82
CA PRO A 445 -10.06 16.94 37.26
C PRO A 445 -8.98 15.88 37.55
N LYS A 446 -8.12 16.13 38.54
CA LYS A 446 -7.06 15.22 39.02
C LYS A 446 -7.58 13.83 39.38
N TYR A 447 -8.82 13.75 39.84
CA TYR A 447 -9.47 12.50 40.24
C TYR A 447 -10.25 11.84 39.10
N SER A 448 -10.27 12.44 37.90
CA SER A 448 -11.01 11.93 36.75
C SER A 448 -10.39 10.64 36.22
N THR A 449 -11.19 9.58 36.18
CA THR A 449 -10.84 8.29 35.57
C THR A 449 -11.08 8.28 34.05
N SER A 450 -11.34 9.44 33.44
CA SER A 450 -11.55 9.52 32.00
C SER A 450 -10.27 9.20 31.23
N ASP A 451 -10.38 8.21 30.35
CA ASP A 451 -9.33 7.79 29.39
C ASP A 451 -9.35 8.62 28.10
N PHE A 452 -10.17 9.68 28.02
CA PHE A 452 -10.37 10.47 26.80
C PHE A 452 -9.05 10.90 26.14
N PHE A 453 -8.08 11.42 26.91
CA PHE A 453 -6.77 11.80 26.37
C PHE A 453 -6.08 10.64 25.65
N TRP A 454 -6.00 9.48 26.29
CA TRP A 454 -5.38 8.29 25.71
C TRP A 454 -6.17 7.76 24.52
N HIS A 455 -7.49 7.86 24.56
CA HIS A 455 -8.34 7.48 23.44
C HIS A 455 -8.10 8.37 22.22
N VAL A 456 -8.10 9.70 22.40
CA VAL A 456 -7.79 10.67 21.34
C VAL A 456 -6.40 10.40 20.78
N VAL A 457 -5.39 10.21 21.63
CA VAL A 457 -4.04 9.84 21.18
C VAL A 457 -4.03 8.50 20.43
N SER A 458 -4.88 7.54 20.82
CA SER A 458 -4.97 6.23 20.15
C SER A 458 -5.76 6.22 18.84
N THR A 459 -6.57 7.25 18.55
CA THR A 459 -7.34 7.35 17.29
C THR A 459 -6.46 7.54 16.04
N GLY A 460 -5.13 7.56 16.16
CA GLY A 460 -4.20 7.57 15.02
C GLY A 460 -3.08 8.61 15.12
N GLY A 461 -2.33 8.77 14.03
CA GLY A 461 -1.20 9.71 13.95
C GLY A 461 0.11 9.19 14.53
N ALA A 462 1.19 9.91 14.22
CA ALA A 462 2.52 9.64 14.75
C ALA A 462 2.92 10.74 15.73
N SER A 463 3.33 10.36 16.93
CA SER A 463 3.93 11.34 17.84
C SER A 463 5.31 11.77 17.34
N PRO A 464 5.72 13.02 17.57
CA PRO A 464 7.11 13.42 17.37
C PRO A 464 8.10 12.56 18.16
N GLY A 465 7.70 12.08 19.35
CA GLY A 465 8.44 11.09 20.13
C GLY A 465 8.59 9.74 19.43
N GLU A 466 7.60 9.27 18.64
CA GLU A 466 7.72 8.07 17.78
C GLU A 466 8.59 8.32 16.54
N LEU A 467 8.51 9.52 15.94
CA LEU A 467 9.45 9.99 14.92
C LEU A 467 10.89 10.10 15.46
N LEU A 468 11.05 10.31 16.77
CA LEU A 468 12.32 10.32 17.50
C LEU A 468 12.67 8.95 18.11
N SER A 469 11.71 8.01 18.22
CA SER A 469 11.89 6.63 18.69
C SER A 469 12.65 5.75 17.68
N PHE A 470 12.87 6.31 16.48
CA PHE A 470 14.04 6.05 15.65
C PHE A 470 15.38 6.40 16.34
N SER A 471 15.44 6.43 17.67
CA SER A 471 16.63 6.67 18.48
C SER A 471 17.75 5.67 18.14
N LYS A 472 17.38 4.43 17.78
CA LYS A 472 18.30 3.44 17.20
C LYS A 472 18.89 3.94 15.86
N LEU A 473 18.04 4.38 14.93
CA LEU A 473 18.45 5.00 13.66
C LEU A 473 19.30 6.28 13.84
N ARG A 474 18.99 7.11 14.85
CA ARG A 474 19.78 8.30 15.20
C ARG A 474 21.15 7.96 15.77
N ASN A 475 21.26 6.85 16.52
CA ASN A 475 22.54 6.32 16.98
C ASN A 475 23.32 5.65 15.83
N ASP A 476 22.60 5.04 14.89
CA ASP A 476 23.19 4.35 13.75
C ASP A 476 23.66 5.33 12.68
N VAL A 477 23.06 6.51 12.55
CA VAL A 477 23.44 7.55 11.58
C VAL A 477 24.20 8.69 12.27
N LYS A 478 25.53 8.73 12.11
CA LYS A 478 26.39 9.80 12.66
C LYS A 478 26.14 11.12 11.91
N PRO A 479 25.59 12.18 12.56
CA PRO A 479 25.08 13.36 11.85
C PRO A 479 26.14 14.09 11.02
N TRP A 480 25.85 14.31 9.74
CA TRP A 480 26.65 15.12 8.82
C TRP A 480 25.84 15.46 7.56
N ASN A 481 25.85 16.72 7.12
CA ASN A 481 25.05 17.21 5.99
C ASN A 481 25.81 17.11 4.66
N TRP A 482 26.01 15.88 4.17
CA TRP A 482 26.76 15.57 2.95
C TRP A 482 26.00 15.88 1.66
N THR A 483 24.67 15.85 1.68
CA THR A 483 23.76 16.09 0.56
C THR A 483 23.90 17.50 0.01
N ALA A 484 24.07 18.49 0.88
CA ALA A 484 24.33 19.88 0.50
C ALA A 484 25.63 20.02 -0.32
N GLU A 485 26.69 19.31 0.06
CA GLU A 485 27.98 19.29 -0.66
C GLU A 485 27.86 18.62 -2.04
N GLN A 486 26.95 17.65 -2.17
CA GLN A 486 26.71 16.92 -3.42
C GLN A 486 25.67 17.60 -4.33
N GLY A 487 24.99 18.66 -3.87
CA GLY A 487 23.93 19.34 -4.64
C GLY A 487 22.59 18.61 -4.67
N LEU A 488 22.38 17.65 -3.75
CA LEU A 488 21.14 16.88 -3.61
C LEU A 488 20.24 17.59 -2.56
N ARG A 489 19.14 18.21 -2.98
CA ARG A 489 18.26 18.98 -2.07
C ARG A 489 16.87 18.36 -1.98
N PHE A 490 16.30 18.33 -0.78
CA PHE A 490 14.97 17.79 -0.52
C PHE A 490 14.10 18.87 0.11
N ASN A 491 12.81 18.95 -0.27
CA ASN A 491 11.82 19.85 0.31
C ASN A 491 10.50 19.11 0.57
N GLY A 492 9.68 19.64 1.49
CA GLY A 492 8.36 19.09 1.80
C GLY A 492 8.37 17.90 2.77
N TYR A 493 9.54 17.56 3.34
CA TYR A 493 9.65 16.57 4.40
C TYR A 493 9.28 17.18 5.76
N ILE A 494 8.74 16.34 6.63
CA ILE A 494 8.38 16.62 8.02
C ILE A 494 9.64 16.60 8.89
N TYR A 495 10.49 15.61 8.66
CA TYR A 495 11.72 15.39 9.42
C TYR A 495 12.81 14.81 8.51
N LYS A 496 14.07 15.20 8.76
CA LYS A 496 15.25 14.74 8.03
C LYS A 496 16.32 14.29 9.01
N LEU A 497 16.87 13.11 8.78
CA LEU A 497 18.09 12.59 9.41
C LEU A 497 19.13 12.30 8.33
N GLU A 498 20.38 12.68 8.56
CA GLU A 498 21.43 12.55 7.56
C GLU A 498 22.79 12.34 8.20
N GLY A 499 23.61 11.46 7.60
CA GLY A 499 24.94 11.17 8.12
C GLY A 499 25.56 9.90 7.55
N ASN A 500 26.43 9.25 8.33
CA ASN A 500 27.03 7.95 7.98
C ASN A 500 26.42 6.82 8.79
N VAL A 501 26.04 5.72 8.13
CA VAL A 501 25.55 4.51 8.78
C VAL A 501 26.73 3.80 9.44
N SER A 502 26.60 3.53 10.74
CA SER A 502 27.60 2.85 11.55
C SER A 502 27.88 1.44 11.04
N SER A 503 26.84 0.75 10.57
CA SER A 503 26.93 -0.55 9.91
C SER A 503 27.10 -0.38 8.40
N GLY A 504 28.22 -0.85 7.84
CA GLY A 504 28.47 -0.82 6.39
C GLY A 504 29.03 0.48 5.84
N GLY A 505 29.01 1.58 6.62
CA GLY A 505 29.72 2.83 6.30
C GLY A 505 29.12 3.65 5.15
N ALA A 506 27.92 3.32 4.67
CA ALA A 506 27.26 4.10 3.63
C ALA A 506 26.83 5.48 4.17
N ARG A 507 26.82 6.48 3.30
CA ARG A 507 26.17 7.76 3.59
C ARG A 507 24.67 7.57 3.50
N ALA A 508 23.92 8.12 4.44
CA ALA A 508 22.47 7.97 4.53
C ALA A 508 21.76 9.32 4.60
N VAL A 509 20.56 9.34 4.03
CA VAL A 509 19.53 10.35 4.22
C VAL A 509 18.23 9.62 4.48
N VAL A 510 17.54 9.98 5.56
CA VAL A 510 16.21 9.48 5.91
C VAL A 510 15.27 10.67 5.98
N LEU A 511 14.19 10.62 5.21
CA LEU A 511 13.20 11.68 5.08
C LEU A 511 11.83 11.13 5.42
N PHE A 512 11.13 11.85 6.27
CA PHE A 512 9.75 11.55 6.62
C PHE A 512 8.86 12.49 5.85
N TYR A 513 8.01 11.94 5.00
CA TYR A 513 7.02 12.66 4.23
C TYR A 513 5.62 12.35 4.73
N PRO A 514 4.67 13.25 4.49
CA PRO A 514 3.27 12.91 4.67
C PRO A 514 2.87 11.73 3.76
N HIS A 515 1.83 10.98 4.13
CA HIS A 515 1.37 9.82 3.36
C HIS A 515 1.24 10.13 1.86
N ASP A 516 1.72 9.18 1.04
CA ASP A 516 1.78 9.24 -0.43
C ASP A 516 2.70 10.31 -1.06
N LEU A 517 3.19 11.29 -0.30
CA LEU A 517 4.05 12.35 -0.86
C LEU A 517 5.51 11.93 -0.98
N GLY A 518 5.98 11.01 -0.12
CA GLY A 518 7.34 10.51 -0.20
C GLY A 518 7.58 9.68 -1.46
N ARG A 519 6.53 9.01 -1.96
CA ARG A 519 6.57 8.25 -3.22
C ARG A 519 6.84 9.13 -4.44
N GLU A 520 6.34 10.37 -4.46
CA GLU A 520 6.64 11.29 -5.57
C GLU A 520 8.14 11.63 -5.62
N VAL A 521 8.73 11.87 -4.45
CA VAL A 521 10.16 12.13 -4.31
C VAL A 521 10.99 10.89 -4.67
N TYR A 522 10.52 9.69 -4.30
CA TYR A 522 11.13 8.43 -4.72
C TYR A 522 11.17 8.29 -6.25
N LEU A 523 10.05 8.54 -6.93
CA LEU A 523 9.97 8.45 -8.39
C LEU A 523 10.86 9.50 -9.08
N GLN A 524 10.93 10.73 -8.54
CA GLN A 524 11.85 11.75 -9.04
C GLN A 524 13.32 11.32 -8.89
N LEU A 525 13.70 10.74 -7.74
CA LEU A 525 15.06 10.23 -7.52
C LEU A 525 15.39 9.10 -8.50
N LYS A 526 14.49 8.12 -8.65
CA LYS A 526 14.66 7.01 -9.59
C LYS A 526 14.93 7.53 -11.00
N LYS A 527 14.07 8.42 -11.50
CA LYS A 527 14.26 9.05 -12.82
C LYS A 527 15.63 9.73 -12.91
N ALA A 528 15.97 10.54 -11.91
CA ALA A 528 17.23 11.28 -11.92
C ALA A 528 18.46 10.35 -11.97
N PHE A 529 18.43 9.20 -11.29
CA PHE A 529 19.49 8.21 -11.40
C PHE A 529 19.58 7.59 -12.79
N LEU A 530 18.45 7.21 -13.38
CA LEU A 530 18.41 6.65 -14.75
C LEU A 530 18.92 7.68 -15.79
N GLU A 531 18.42 8.92 -15.75
CA GLU A 531 18.83 9.99 -16.68
C GLU A 531 20.31 10.37 -16.55
N THR A 532 20.87 10.29 -15.33
CA THR A 532 22.29 10.55 -15.09
C THR A 532 23.18 9.32 -15.34
N GLY A 533 22.65 8.29 -16.00
CA GLY A 533 23.41 7.14 -16.49
C GLY A 533 23.84 6.16 -15.40
N TRP A 534 23.07 6.05 -14.31
CA TRP A 534 23.20 4.94 -13.39
C TRP A 534 22.46 3.72 -13.95
N ALA A 535 23.08 2.55 -13.86
CA ALA A 535 22.43 1.31 -14.24
C ALA A 535 21.71 0.72 -13.03
N GLU A 536 20.49 0.22 -13.23
CA GLU A 536 19.84 -0.52 -12.15
C GLU A 536 20.47 -1.91 -11.99
N GLY A 537 20.68 -2.33 -10.74
CA GLY A 537 21.31 -3.59 -10.36
C GLY A 537 20.41 -4.43 -9.45
N ASP A 538 20.96 -5.56 -8.99
CA ASP A 538 20.24 -6.49 -8.11
C ASP A 538 19.69 -5.80 -6.85
N TYR A 539 18.36 -5.66 -6.79
CA TYR A 539 17.65 -5.07 -5.68
C TYR A 539 18.00 -5.74 -4.34
N VAL A 540 17.91 -4.95 -3.25
CA VAL A 540 18.08 -5.49 -1.91
C VAL A 540 16.79 -6.21 -1.52
N LYS A 541 16.83 -7.54 -1.45
CA LYS A 541 15.69 -8.33 -0.98
C LYS A 541 15.44 -8.06 0.50
N LEU A 542 14.41 -7.26 0.77
CA LEU A 542 13.91 -6.95 2.09
C LEU A 542 12.52 -7.58 2.27
N PRO A 543 12.15 -7.99 3.49
CA PRO A 543 10.76 -8.29 3.82
C PRO A 543 9.83 -7.15 3.38
N SER A 544 8.64 -7.47 2.89
CA SER A 544 7.63 -6.46 2.57
C SER A 544 7.08 -5.76 3.82
N HIS A 545 7.35 -6.32 5.01
CA HIS A 545 6.74 -5.89 6.26
C HIS A 545 7.59 -6.23 7.49
N ASP A 546 7.48 -5.35 8.48
CA ASP A 546 7.74 -5.53 9.90
C ASP A 546 6.52 -4.97 10.66
N GLU A 547 6.32 -5.33 11.94
CA GLU A 547 5.17 -4.97 12.80
C GLU A 547 4.76 -3.49 12.71
N ARG A 548 5.68 -2.59 12.36
CA ARG A 548 5.45 -1.14 12.34
C ARG A 548 5.73 -0.46 10.99
N ARG A 549 6.39 -1.13 10.05
CA ARG A 549 6.89 -0.55 8.79
C ARG A 549 6.56 -1.45 7.62
N HIS A 550 6.10 -0.86 6.52
CA HIS A 550 5.74 -1.59 5.32
C HIS A 550 6.52 -1.06 4.13
N LEU A 551 7.26 -1.93 3.45
CA LEU A 551 8.04 -1.54 2.30
C LEU A 551 7.09 -1.25 1.14
N VAL A 552 7.23 -0.10 0.47
CA VAL A 552 6.43 0.28 -0.72
C VAL A 552 7.22 0.05 -2.00
N ALA A 553 8.45 0.54 -2.10
CA ALA A 553 9.34 0.28 -3.24
C ALA A 553 10.80 0.41 -2.82
N ASN A 554 11.70 -0.26 -3.54
CA ASN A 554 13.13 -0.11 -3.36
C ASN A 554 13.92 -0.48 -4.61
N ASP A 555 14.92 0.33 -4.94
CA ASP A 555 15.76 0.16 -6.12
C ASP A 555 17.24 0.33 -5.75
N LEU A 556 18.11 -0.37 -6.47
CA LEU A 556 19.57 -0.27 -6.32
C LEU A 556 20.19 0.13 -7.65
N PHE A 557 20.89 1.26 -7.65
CA PHE A 557 21.59 1.80 -8.81
C PHE A 557 23.10 1.63 -8.64
N GLU A 558 23.81 1.32 -9.72
CA GLU A 558 25.25 1.11 -9.75
C GLU A 558 25.91 1.97 -10.83
N LYS A 559 27.02 2.62 -10.49
CA LYS A 559 27.83 3.42 -11.42
C LYS A 559 29.26 3.56 -10.92
N ASN A 560 30.24 3.27 -11.77
CA ASN A 560 31.68 3.49 -11.50
C ASN A 560 32.15 2.92 -10.14
N GLY A 561 31.75 1.69 -9.81
CA GLY A 561 32.10 1.03 -8.54
C GLY A 561 31.36 1.55 -7.31
N LYS A 562 30.49 2.55 -7.47
CA LYS A 562 29.57 3.05 -6.44
C LYS A 562 28.18 2.48 -6.62
N ALA A 563 27.42 2.50 -5.54
CA ALA A 563 26.02 2.15 -5.51
C ALA A 563 25.19 3.22 -4.80
N VAL A 564 23.94 3.35 -5.23
CA VAL A 564 22.89 4.09 -4.54
C VAL A 564 21.74 3.14 -4.29
N TYR A 565 21.24 3.08 -3.07
CA TYR A 565 20.00 2.40 -2.74
C TYR A 565 18.97 3.44 -2.35
N ILE A 566 17.78 3.37 -2.94
CA ILE A 566 16.64 4.17 -2.52
C ILE A 566 15.53 3.25 -2.07
N GLU A 567 14.80 3.70 -1.06
CA GLU A 567 13.70 2.98 -0.47
C GLU A 567 12.57 3.95 -0.13
N ILE A 568 11.34 3.52 -0.34
CA ILE A 568 10.18 4.16 0.25
C ILE A 568 9.35 3.11 0.99
N SER A 569 8.97 3.44 2.22
CA SER A 569 8.16 2.59 3.09
C SER A 569 7.05 3.41 3.74
N THR A 570 5.92 2.79 4.07
CA THR A 570 4.88 3.41 4.89
C THR A 570 5.08 3.03 6.35
N TYR A 571 4.93 4.02 7.21
CA TYR A 571 4.93 3.88 8.66
C TYR A 571 3.70 4.62 9.19
N ARG A 572 2.63 3.87 9.49
CA ARG A 572 1.30 4.45 9.74
C ARG A 572 0.91 5.43 8.61
N ASP A 573 0.61 6.68 8.96
CA ASP A 573 0.15 7.74 8.06
C ASP A 573 1.31 8.56 7.45
N MET A 574 2.50 7.97 7.35
CA MET A 574 3.71 8.63 6.83
C MET A 574 4.44 7.75 5.84
N ASP A 575 5.11 8.42 4.91
CA ASP A 575 6.07 7.81 4.01
C ASP A 575 7.49 8.05 4.56
N VAL A 576 8.31 7.01 4.65
CA VAL A 576 9.72 7.07 5.04
C VAL A 576 10.57 6.76 3.82
N LEU A 577 11.26 7.77 3.31
CA LEU A 577 12.20 7.66 2.20
C LEU A 577 13.62 7.52 2.74
N ILE A 578 14.34 6.48 2.32
CA ILE A 578 15.75 6.29 2.63
C ILE A 578 16.56 6.35 1.35
N LEU A 579 17.67 7.09 1.38
CA LEU A 579 18.70 7.06 0.36
C LEU A 579 20.04 6.69 1.00
N LEU A 580 20.71 5.70 0.43
CA LEU A 580 22.03 5.25 0.81
C LEU A 580 23.01 5.39 -0.35
N TYR A 581 24.21 5.87 -0.10
CA TYR A 581 25.25 6.04 -1.11
C TYR A 581 26.63 5.58 -0.60
N GLY A 582 27.37 4.85 -1.42
CA GLY A 582 28.70 4.35 -1.08
C GLY A 582 29.17 3.24 -2.02
N ASP A 583 30.04 2.37 -1.53
CA ASP A 583 30.43 1.17 -2.26
C ASP A 583 29.33 0.11 -2.19
N LYS A 584 29.18 -0.72 -3.24
CA LYS A 584 28.09 -1.69 -3.40
C LYS A 584 27.84 -2.56 -2.15
N LEU A 585 28.89 -3.16 -1.59
CA LEU A 585 28.77 -4.01 -0.40
C LEU A 585 28.35 -3.21 0.84
N GLY A 586 28.92 -2.01 1.02
CA GLY A 586 28.58 -1.12 2.13
C GLY A 586 27.12 -0.67 2.07
N VAL A 587 26.64 -0.32 0.89
CA VAL A 587 25.23 0.06 0.64
C VAL A 587 24.28 -1.11 0.92
N LYS A 588 24.54 -2.31 0.38
CA LYS A 588 23.69 -3.49 0.65
C LYS A 588 23.66 -3.87 2.14
N THR A 589 24.80 -3.75 2.83
CA THR A 589 24.90 -4.02 4.28
C THR A 589 24.12 -2.98 5.08
N SER A 590 24.29 -1.70 4.74
CA SER A 590 23.60 -0.58 5.38
C SER A 590 22.08 -0.66 5.17
N ALA A 591 21.61 -1.01 3.96
CA ALA A 591 20.19 -1.17 3.66
C ALA A 591 19.52 -2.25 4.53
N ARG A 592 20.16 -3.42 4.65
CA ARG A 592 19.68 -4.49 5.53
C ARG A 592 19.72 -4.10 7.00
N ALA A 593 20.70 -3.30 7.41
CA ALA A 593 20.82 -2.82 8.79
C ALA A 593 19.75 -1.79 9.12
N MET A 594 19.44 -0.85 8.22
CA MET A 594 18.38 0.17 8.40
C MET A 594 16.97 -0.40 8.29
N TRP A 595 16.80 -1.54 7.62
CA TRP A 595 15.52 -2.26 7.63
C TRP A 595 15.24 -2.93 8.98
N LYS A 596 16.28 -3.39 9.69
CA LYS A 596 16.21 -3.98 11.04
C LYS A 596 16.27 -2.92 12.15
#